data_AF-A0A653DB33-F1
#
_entry.id   AF-A0A653DB33-F1
#
_cell.length_a   1.000
_cell.length_b   1.000
_cell.length_c   1.000
_cell.angle_alpha   90.00
_cell.angle_beta   90.00
_cell.angle_gamma   90.00
#
_symmetry.space_group_name_H-M   'P 1'
#
loop_
_entity.id
_entity.type
_entity.pdbx_description
1 polymer ?
#
loop_
_entity_poly.entity_id
_entity_poly.type
_entity_poly.pdbx_seq_one_letter_code
_entity_poly.pdbx_strand_id
1 'polypeptide(L)'
;MTEIEGSKFIERGAHKGKGIAVFTSGGDSQGMNAAVRSVVRMGIYLGCKVYFIREGYQGMVDGGSNIVEANWSSVSCIIHKGGTIIGSARCKDFREREGRLKAAKNLVENGITNLVVIGGDGSLTGADLFRQEWPSLLDELLKTNQITAEQREKYKFLQIAGLVGSIDNDFCGTDMTIGTDSALHRIIEAIDAIVSTAYSHQRTFIMEVMGRHCGYLGLVAALTGEADYVFIPEWPADPHWPELLCKKILQVFQAKILHYYGTAFC
;
A
#
# COMPACT_ATOMS: atom_id res chain seq x y z
N MET A 1 -19.48 13.98 38.58
CA MET A 1 -18.99 13.40 37.30
C MET A 1 -18.75 14.57 36.36
N THR A 2 -17.52 15.06 36.31
CA THR A 2 -17.09 16.16 35.44
C THR A 2 -16.69 15.58 34.09
N GLU A 3 -17.46 15.90 33.07
CA GLU A 3 -17.12 15.66 31.67
C GLU A 3 -15.88 16.50 31.31
N ILE A 4 -14.86 15.85 30.75
CA ILE A 4 -13.72 16.52 30.15
C ILE A 4 -14.13 16.80 28.70
N GLU A 5 -14.53 18.05 28.41
CA GLU A 5 -14.53 18.59 27.05
C GLU A 5 -13.08 18.65 26.54
N GLY A 6 -12.61 17.54 25.96
CA GLY A 6 -11.29 17.45 25.36
C GLY A 6 -11.22 18.30 24.09
N SER A 7 -10.26 19.23 24.04
CA SER A 7 -10.00 20.06 22.86
C SER A 7 -9.90 19.22 21.59
N LYS A 8 -10.79 19.44 20.61
CA LYS A 8 -10.80 18.77 19.30
C LYS A 8 -9.61 19.11 18.39
N PHE A 9 -8.63 19.88 18.87
CA PHE A 9 -7.52 20.39 18.07
C PHE A 9 -6.21 19.76 18.50
N ILE A 10 -5.47 19.24 17.53
CA ILE A 10 -4.11 18.76 17.71
C ILE A 10 -3.19 19.98 17.80
N GLU A 11 -2.57 20.19 18.95
CA GLU A 11 -1.68 21.35 19.15
C GLU A 11 -0.42 21.26 18.28
N ARG A 12 -0.09 22.39 17.65
CA ARG A 12 1.14 22.54 16.88
C ARG A 12 2.35 22.35 17.80
N GLY A 13 3.29 21.49 17.41
CA GLY A 13 4.52 21.26 18.18
C GLY A 13 4.40 20.29 19.35
N ALA A 14 3.26 19.61 19.54
CA ALA A 14 3.02 18.68 20.65
C ALA A 14 4.04 17.51 20.76
N HIS A 15 4.81 17.24 19.71
CA HIS A 15 5.79 16.16 19.64
C HIS A 15 7.19 16.63 19.25
N LYS A 16 7.55 17.86 19.65
CA LYS A 16 8.85 18.47 19.37
C LYS A 16 10.01 17.54 19.72
N GLY A 17 10.90 17.33 18.76
CA GLY A 17 12.15 16.57 18.95
C GLY A 17 12.02 15.04 18.79
N LYS A 18 10.82 14.51 18.53
CA LYS A 18 10.65 13.09 18.16
C LYS A 18 11.05 12.85 16.70
N GLY A 19 11.74 11.73 16.44
CA GLY A 19 12.09 11.27 15.10
C GLY A 19 11.03 10.32 14.54
N ILE A 20 10.47 10.66 13.37
CA ILE A 20 9.52 9.84 12.60
C ILE A 20 10.17 9.51 11.26
N ALA A 21 10.07 8.27 10.80
CA ALA A 21 10.42 7.92 9.43
C ALA A 21 9.23 7.34 8.68
N VAL A 22 9.13 7.68 7.40
CA VAL A 22 8.12 7.15 6.48
C VAL A 22 8.80 6.45 5.31
N PHE A 23 8.26 5.30 4.94
CA PHE A 23 8.77 4.54 3.80
C PHE A 23 7.67 3.76 3.10
N THR A 24 7.87 3.53 1.81
CA THR A 24 6.99 2.71 0.97
C THR A 24 7.66 1.38 0.67
N SER A 25 6.92 0.28 0.80
CA SER A 25 7.43 -1.07 0.57
C SER A 25 6.39 -1.95 -0.11
N GLY A 26 6.85 -2.91 -0.91
CA GLY A 26 5.99 -3.81 -1.68
C GLY A 26 5.73 -3.33 -3.10
N GLY A 27 4.64 -3.78 -3.71
CA GLY A 27 4.16 -3.19 -4.96
C GLY A 27 3.70 -1.75 -4.71
N ASP A 28 4.01 -0.84 -5.63
CA ASP A 28 3.54 0.53 -5.52
C ASP A 28 2.06 0.64 -5.90
N SER A 29 1.39 1.65 -5.34
CA SER A 29 0.00 1.95 -5.65
C SER A 29 -0.21 3.45 -5.76
N GLN A 30 -1.18 3.86 -6.58
CA GLN A 30 -1.53 5.27 -6.72
C GLN A 30 -2.06 5.80 -5.38
N GLY A 31 -1.60 6.99 -4.99
CA GLY A 31 -1.93 7.60 -3.70
C GLY A 31 -0.87 7.41 -2.61
N MET A 32 0.13 6.54 -2.79
CA MET A 32 1.27 6.44 -1.86
C MET A 32 1.97 7.79 -1.66
N ASN A 33 2.16 8.58 -2.72
CA ASN A 33 2.71 9.93 -2.59
C ASN A 33 1.84 10.88 -1.75
N ALA A 34 0.51 10.75 -1.82
CA ALA A 34 -0.40 11.53 -0.99
C ALA A 34 -0.30 11.10 0.49
N ALA A 35 -0.15 9.80 0.76
CA ALA A 35 0.09 9.28 2.10
C ALA A 35 1.43 9.77 2.67
N VAL A 36 2.54 9.61 1.92
CA VAL A 36 3.87 10.13 2.29
C VAL A 36 3.81 11.62 2.61
N ARG A 37 3.17 12.42 1.73
CA ARG A 37 2.99 13.86 1.96
C ARG A 37 2.25 14.13 3.26
N SER A 38 1.16 13.42 3.52
CA SER A 38 0.33 13.65 4.71
C SER A 38 1.12 13.38 5.99
N VAL A 39 1.89 12.28 6.02
CA VAL A 39 2.78 11.94 7.13
C VAL A 39 3.84 13.02 7.37
N VAL A 40 4.52 13.48 6.30
CA VAL A 40 5.55 14.52 6.42
C VAL A 40 4.97 15.85 6.90
N ARG A 41 3.88 16.32 6.29
CA ARG A 41 3.27 17.61 6.66
C ARG A 41 2.77 17.59 8.10
N MET A 42 2.11 16.49 8.50
CA MET A 42 1.58 16.34 9.85
C MET A 42 2.70 16.19 10.89
N GLY A 43 3.74 15.41 10.58
CA GLY A 43 4.91 15.27 11.45
C GLY A 43 5.62 16.61 11.69
N ILE A 44 5.82 17.40 10.63
CA ILE A 44 6.41 18.76 10.75
C ILE A 44 5.48 19.69 11.55
N TYR A 45 4.17 19.64 11.32
CA TYR A 45 3.19 20.42 12.08
C TYR A 45 3.25 20.11 13.59
N LEU A 46 3.42 18.84 13.94
CA LEU A 46 3.60 18.35 15.30
C LEU A 46 4.99 18.66 15.90
N GLY A 47 5.91 19.23 15.13
CA GLY A 47 7.28 19.56 15.56
C GLY A 47 8.26 18.39 15.53
N CYS A 48 7.88 17.25 14.94
CA CYS A 48 8.75 16.10 14.76
C CYS A 48 9.81 16.36 13.68
N LYS A 49 10.95 15.68 13.79
CA LYS A 49 11.87 15.49 12.66
C LYS A 49 11.39 14.32 11.84
N VAL A 50 11.08 14.55 10.57
CA VAL A 50 10.56 13.50 9.68
C VAL A 50 11.64 13.08 8.69
N TYR A 51 11.80 11.79 8.48
CA TYR A 51 12.77 11.21 7.56
C TYR A 51 12.06 10.38 6.49
N PHE A 52 12.56 10.45 5.26
CA PHE A 52 12.28 9.44 4.25
C PHE A 52 13.26 8.29 4.41
N ILE A 53 12.77 7.07 4.21
CA ILE A 53 13.64 5.92 3.92
C ILE A 53 13.37 5.53 2.48
N ARG A 54 14.39 5.71 1.63
CA ARG A 54 14.29 5.40 0.20
C ARG A 54 14.31 3.89 -0.03
N GLU A 55 13.70 3.42 -1.11
CA GLU A 55 13.71 2.01 -1.52
C GLU A 55 13.19 1.05 -0.43
N GLY A 56 12.27 1.52 0.41
CA GLY A 56 11.61 0.74 1.45
C GLY A 56 12.56 0.11 2.47
N TYR A 57 12.38 -1.18 2.74
CA TYR A 57 13.24 -1.91 3.69
C TYR A 57 14.70 -1.99 3.22
N GLN A 58 14.97 -1.94 1.91
CA GLN A 58 16.34 -2.01 1.43
C GLN A 58 17.12 -0.78 1.88
N GLY A 59 16.60 0.42 1.64
CA GLY A 59 17.28 1.63 2.12
C GLY A 59 17.31 1.76 3.64
N MET A 60 16.40 1.08 4.36
CA MET A 60 16.48 0.98 5.82
C MET A 60 17.71 0.17 6.25
N VAL A 61 17.98 -0.94 5.58
CA VAL A 61 19.15 -1.81 5.82
C VAL A 61 20.44 -1.11 5.38
N ASP A 62 20.42 -0.49 4.21
CA ASP A 62 21.60 0.19 3.63
C ASP A 62 21.98 1.43 4.44
N GLY A 63 21.00 2.15 4.99
CA GLY A 63 21.22 3.36 5.77
C GLY A 63 21.83 4.50 4.95
N GLY A 64 22.61 5.36 5.61
CA GLY A 64 23.35 6.44 4.97
C GLY A 64 22.46 7.40 4.16
N SER A 65 22.77 7.58 2.87
CA SER A 65 22.05 8.48 1.96
C SER A 65 20.61 8.05 1.66
N ASN A 66 20.20 6.83 2.07
CA ASN A 66 18.83 6.38 1.92
C ASN A 66 17.90 6.91 3.03
N ILE A 67 18.44 7.37 4.17
CA ILE A 67 17.68 7.99 5.25
C ILE A 67 17.88 9.51 5.16
N VAL A 68 16.87 10.21 4.68
CA VAL A 68 16.97 11.63 4.35
C VAL A 68 15.94 12.44 5.13
N GLU A 69 16.37 13.48 5.84
CA GLU A 69 15.44 14.38 6.54
C GLU A 69 14.54 15.10 5.53
N ALA A 70 13.23 14.96 5.72
CA ALA A 70 12.20 15.58 4.91
C ALA A 70 11.91 17.00 5.42
N ASN A 71 11.58 17.90 4.49
CA ASN A 71 11.15 19.26 4.81
C ASN A 71 9.81 19.58 4.14
N TRP A 72 9.27 20.76 4.43
CA TRP A 72 7.97 21.17 3.88
C TRP A 72 7.96 21.16 2.34
N SER A 73 9.08 21.52 1.72
CA SER A 73 9.22 21.59 0.26
C SER A 73 9.41 20.21 -0.38
N SER A 74 10.03 19.25 0.32
CA SER A 74 10.37 17.92 -0.24
C SER A 74 9.16 17.08 -0.63
N VAL A 75 7.99 17.38 -0.06
CA VAL A 75 6.69 16.75 -0.42
C VAL A 75 5.75 17.72 -1.15
N SER A 76 6.30 18.71 -1.86
CA SER A 76 5.52 19.60 -2.73
C SER A 76 5.44 19.01 -4.14
N CYS A 77 4.32 19.23 -4.83
CA CYS A 77 4.10 18.75 -6.19
C CYS A 77 4.24 17.22 -6.37
N ILE A 78 3.89 16.43 -5.34
CA ILE A 78 3.91 14.96 -5.41
C ILE A 78 2.52 14.30 -5.38
N ILE A 79 1.46 15.01 -4.95
CA ILE A 79 0.11 14.41 -4.76
C ILE A 79 -0.42 13.74 -6.03
N HIS A 80 -0.23 14.38 -7.19
CA HIS A 80 -0.75 13.92 -8.48
C HIS A 80 0.15 12.88 -9.16
N LYS A 81 1.32 12.57 -8.58
CA LYS A 81 2.27 11.62 -9.19
C LYS A 81 1.89 10.19 -8.83
N GLY A 82 1.93 9.31 -9.83
CA GLY A 82 1.80 7.86 -9.64
C GLY A 82 2.98 7.27 -8.86
N GLY A 83 2.81 6.03 -8.40
CA GLY A 83 3.81 5.29 -7.64
C GLY A 83 4.27 6.02 -6.36
N THR A 84 5.56 5.94 -6.07
CA THR A 84 6.18 6.54 -4.88
C THR A 84 7.49 7.28 -5.22
N ILE A 85 7.59 8.54 -4.80
CA ILE A 85 8.80 9.39 -5.01
C ILE A 85 10.01 8.95 -4.17
N ILE A 86 9.79 8.12 -3.15
CA ILE A 86 10.85 7.59 -2.29
C ILE A 86 11.24 6.16 -2.68
N GLY A 87 10.64 5.60 -3.74
CA GLY A 87 10.94 4.26 -4.22
C GLY A 87 10.34 3.15 -3.34
N SER A 88 10.27 1.96 -3.90
CA SER A 88 9.82 0.76 -3.20
C SER A 88 10.63 -0.42 -3.71
N ALA A 89 11.35 -1.10 -2.81
CA ALA A 89 12.10 -2.29 -3.15
C ALA A 89 11.71 -3.48 -2.29
N ARG A 90 11.71 -4.67 -2.90
CA ARG A 90 11.70 -5.94 -2.17
C ARG A 90 13.09 -6.12 -1.55
N CYS A 91 13.15 -6.30 -0.24
CA CYS A 91 14.41 -6.51 0.46
C CYS A 91 14.50 -7.95 0.94
N LYS A 92 15.49 -8.70 0.42
CA LYS A 92 15.78 -10.07 0.90
C LYS A 92 16.48 -10.01 2.26
N ASP A 93 17.40 -9.08 2.44
CA ASP A 93 18.21 -8.94 3.64
C ASP A 93 17.34 -8.71 4.88
N PHE A 94 16.23 -7.99 4.76
CA PHE A 94 15.30 -7.75 5.87
C PHE A 94 14.53 -9.00 6.33
N ARG A 95 14.51 -10.07 5.50
CA ARG A 95 13.99 -11.38 5.92
C ARG A 95 14.94 -12.07 6.89
N GLU A 96 16.22 -11.76 6.80
CA GLU A 96 17.24 -12.26 7.70
C GLU A 96 17.39 -11.34 8.92
N ARG A 97 17.71 -11.94 10.07
CA ARG A 97 17.90 -11.19 11.32
C ARG A 97 19.06 -10.20 11.22
N GLU A 98 20.12 -10.54 10.48
CA GLU A 98 21.28 -9.65 10.27
C GLU A 98 20.88 -8.34 9.56
N GLY A 99 20.01 -8.42 8.54
CA GLY A 99 19.49 -7.23 7.86
C GLY A 99 18.65 -6.37 8.79
N ARG A 100 17.79 -7.00 9.61
CA ARG A 100 17.01 -6.29 10.64
C ARG A 100 17.91 -5.63 11.69
N LEU A 101 19.01 -6.26 12.07
CA LEU A 101 20.00 -5.69 12.99
C LEU A 101 20.65 -4.42 12.41
N LYS A 102 21.05 -4.47 11.12
CA LYS A 102 21.58 -3.29 10.39
C LYS A 102 20.55 -2.17 10.32
N ALA A 103 19.31 -2.50 9.97
CA ALA A 103 18.20 -1.54 9.93
C ALA A 103 17.97 -0.87 11.30
N ALA A 104 17.94 -1.66 12.38
CA ALA A 104 17.75 -1.14 13.74
C ALA A 104 18.86 -0.15 14.14
N LYS A 105 20.12 -0.48 13.81
CA LYS A 105 21.25 0.42 14.03
C LYS A 105 21.06 1.75 13.30
N ASN A 106 20.76 1.71 12.00
CA ASN A 106 20.59 2.91 11.18
C ASN A 106 19.48 3.83 11.72
N LEU A 107 18.38 3.25 12.21
CA LEU A 107 17.29 4.00 12.83
C LEU A 107 17.74 4.66 14.15
N VAL A 108 18.44 3.93 15.00
CA VAL A 108 18.96 4.43 16.29
C VAL A 108 19.97 5.56 16.10
N GLU A 109 20.89 5.44 15.14
CA GLU A 109 21.88 6.47 14.81
C GLU A 109 21.22 7.79 14.38
N ASN A 110 20.09 7.71 13.68
CA ASN A 110 19.30 8.87 13.26
C ASN A 110 18.25 9.32 14.31
N GLY A 111 18.17 8.64 15.45
CA GLY A 111 17.19 8.94 16.51
C GLY A 111 15.73 8.70 16.12
N ILE A 112 15.50 7.74 15.22
CA ILE A 112 14.18 7.36 14.72
C ILE A 112 13.63 6.21 15.57
N THR A 113 12.45 6.43 16.15
CA THR A 113 11.72 5.41 16.95
C THR A 113 10.25 5.28 16.54
N ASN A 114 9.81 6.08 15.57
CA ASN A 114 8.45 6.07 15.08
C ASN A 114 8.51 5.80 13.58
N LEU A 115 7.94 4.69 13.14
CA LEU A 115 7.92 4.29 11.74
C LEU A 115 6.49 4.37 11.21
N VAL A 116 6.36 4.92 10.02
CA VAL A 116 5.14 4.85 9.23
C VAL A 116 5.43 4.02 7.98
N VAL A 117 4.82 2.85 7.90
CA VAL A 117 5.00 1.90 6.80
C VAL A 117 3.81 2.04 5.86
N ILE A 118 4.08 2.34 4.59
CA ILE A 118 3.05 2.37 3.54
C ILE A 118 3.31 1.19 2.61
N GLY A 119 2.40 0.22 2.57
CA GLY A 119 2.59 -0.97 1.74
C GLY A 119 1.49 -1.99 1.88
N GLY A 120 1.65 -3.13 1.22
CA GLY A 120 0.71 -4.25 1.29
C GLY A 120 0.94 -5.16 2.50
N ASP A 121 0.20 -6.27 2.53
CA ASP A 121 0.20 -7.25 3.63
C ASP A 121 1.61 -7.71 4.06
N GLY A 122 2.45 -8.15 3.12
CA GLY A 122 3.80 -8.62 3.44
C GLY A 122 4.70 -7.53 4.05
N SER A 123 4.51 -6.27 3.68
CA SER A 123 5.28 -5.16 4.24
C SER A 123 4.85 -4.84 5.67
N LEU A 124 3.55 -4.90 5.96
CA LEU A 124 3.00 -4.67 7.29
C LEU A 124 3.32 -5.83 8.25
N THR A 125 3.27 -7.07 7.75
CA THR A 125 3.71 -8.26 8.48
C THR A 125 5.19 -8.17 8.88
N GLY A 126 6.05 -7.74 7.94
CA GLY A 126 7.47 -7.52 8.23
C GLY A 126 7.70 -6.42 9.27
N ALA A 127 6.85 -5.40 9.31
CA ALA A 127 6.93 -4.32 10.29
C ALA A 127 6.58 -4.81 11.69
N ASP A 128 5.52 -5.61 11.83
CA ASP A 128 5.14 -6.15 13.14
C ASP A 128 6.20 -7.11 13.69
N LEU A 129 6.76 -7.99 12.85
CA LEU A 129 7.90 -8.84 13.24
C LEU A 129 9.08 -7.98 13.73
N PHE A 130 9.41 -6.92 13.00
CA PHE A 130 10.51 -6.02 13.38
C PHE A 130 10.27 -5.33 14.73
N ARG A 131 9.02 -4.93 15.01
CA ARG A 131 8.63 -4.36 16.32
C ARG A 131 8.75 -5.38 17.45
N GLN A 132 8.34 -6.62 17.23
CA GLN A 132 8.45 -7.69 18.22
C GLN A 132 9.91 -8.02 18.55
N GLU A 133 10.78 -8.05 17.53
CA GLU A 133 12.20 -8.33 17.70
C GLU A 133 13.01 -7.13 18.22
N TRP A 134 12.46 -5.91 18.17
CA TRP A 134 13.18 -4.66 18.47
C TRP A 134 13.99 -4.69 19.78
N PRO A 135 13.46 -5.11 20.95
CA PRO A 135 14.25 -5.13 22.18
C PRO A 135 15.45 -6.07 22.07
N SER A 136 15.26 -7.25 21.46
CA SER A 136 16.33 -8.23 21.28
C SER A 136 17.41 -7.74 20.32
N LEU A 137 17.04 -6.99 19.28
CA LEU A 137 17.99 -6.38 18.34
C LEU A 137 18.83 -5.30 19.05
N LEU A 138 18.21 -4.47 19.89
CA LEU A 138 18.94 -3.45 20.65
C LEU A 138 19.91 -4.07 21.66
N ASP A 139 19.51 -5.13 22.36
CA ASP A 139 20.40 -5.82 23.30
C ASP A 139 21.62 -6.45 22.59
N GLU A 140 21.43 -6.93 21.35
CA GLU A 140 22.50 -7.46 20.49
C GLU A 140 23.44 -6.35 19.97
N LEU A 141 22.88 -5.21 19.56
CA LEU A 141 23.66 -4.02 19.18
C LEU A 141 24.48 -3.47 20.35
N LEU A 142 23.93 -3.53 21.57
CA LEU A 142 24.66 -3.11 22.78
C LEU A 142 25.81 -4.07 23.08
N LYS A 143 25.59 -5.39 23.00
CA LYS A 143 26.64 -6.41 23.19
C LYS A 143 27.77 -6.29 22.18
N THR A 144 27.46 -5.91 20.94
CA THR A 144 28.44 -5.71 19.86
C THR A 144 29.07 -4.31 19.87
N ASN A 145 28.80 -3.49 20.89
CA ASN A 145 29.28 -2.10 21.04
C ASN A 145 28.94 -1.20 19.84
N GLN A 146 27.84 -1.48 19.13
CA GLN A 146 27.39 -0.66 18.01
C GLN A 146 26.48 0.50 18.46
N ILE A 147 25.90 0.41 19.65
CA ILE A 147 25.11 1.48 20.29
C ILE A 147 25.52 1.63 21.75
N THR A 148 25.29 2.82 22.32
CA THR A 148 25.54 3.08 23.74
C THR A 148 24.37 2.65 24.62
N ALA A 149 24.62 2.42 25.92
CA ALA A 149 23.58 2.11 26.89
C ALA A 149 22.50 3.22 26.98
N GLU A 150 22.92 4.49 26.82
CA GLU A 150 22.01 5.64 26.77
C GLU A 150 21.10 5.61 25.53
N GLN A 151 21.66 5.30 24.35
CA GLN A 151 20.88 5.16 23.13
C GLN A 151 19.88 4.02 23.23
N ARG A 152 20.29 2.88 23.79
CA ARG A 152 19.40 1.74 24.03
C ARG A 152 18.21 2.16 24.88
N GLU A 153 18.43 2.83 26.00
CA GLU A 153 17.33 3.20 26.90
C GLU A 153 16.42 4.28 26.29
N LYS A 154 17.02 5.27 25.60
CA LYS A 154 16.27 6.33 24.93
C LYS A 154 15.38 5.80 23.79
N TYR A 155 15.86 4.80 23.05
CA TYR A 155 15.17 4.25 21.87
C TYR A 155 14.56 2.87 22.09
N LYS A 156 14.29 2.53 23.34
CA LYS A 156 13.76 1.23 23.79
C LYS A 156 12.47 0.81 23.11
N PHE A 157 11.62 1.76 22.73
CA PHE A 157 10.32 1.49 22.13
C PHE A 157 10.29 1.91 20.66
N LEU A 158 9.93 0.95 19.80
CA LEU A 158 9.61 1.20 18.40
C LEU A 158 8.09 1.32 18.24
N GLN A 159 7.64 2.50 17.83
CA GLN A 159 6.25 2.75 17.46
C GLN A 159 6.09 2.56 15.97
N ILE A 160 5.08 1.78 15.55
CA ILE A 160 4.81 1.54 14.14
C ILE A 160 3.35 1.87 13.85
N ALA A 161 3.13 2.64 12.78
CA ALA A 161 1.83 2.81 12.16
C ALA A 161 1.87 2.26 10.73
N GLY A 162 0.90 1.43 10.38
CA GLY A 162 0.73 0.87 9.04
C GLY A 162 -0.33 1.62 8.24
N LEU A 163 -0.04 1.89 6.97
CA LEU A 163 -0.99 2.36 5.97
C LEU A 163 -1.02 1.35 4.83
N VAL A 164 -2.20 0.83 4.51
CA VAL A 164 -2.34 -0.20 3.49
C VAL A 164 -2.34 0.43 2.10
N GLY A 165 -1.21 0.28 1.40
CA GLY A 165 -1.04 0.65 0.00
C GLY A 165 -1.03 -0.59 -0.88
N SER A 166 -2.18 -0.89 -1.50
CA SER A 166 -2.39 -2.03 -2.38
C SER A 166 -3.47 -1.67 -3.40
N ILE A 167 -3.36 -2.19 -4.61
CA ILE A 167 -4.46 -2.10 -5.59
C ILE A 167 -5.47 -3.23 -5.39
N ASP A 168 -5.03 -4.35 -4.81
CA ASP A 168 -5.76 -5.62 -4.78
C ASP A 168 -6.95 -5.59 -3.78
N ASN A 169 -6.99 -4.64 -2.84
CA ASN A 169 -7.92 -4.60 -1.70
C ASN A 169 -7.90 -5.88 -0.85
N ASP A 170 -6.70 -6.43 -0.66
CA ASP A 170 -6.44 -7.77 -0.11
C ASP A 170 -6.10 -7.77 1.40
N PHE A 171 -6.33 -6.65 2.11
CA PHE A 171 -5.99 -6.55 3.55
C PHE A 171 -7.23 -6.58 4.43
N CYS A 172 -7.40 -7.69 5.15
CA CYS A 172 -8.51 -7.85 6.10
C CYS A 172 -8.46 -6.78 7.20
N GLY A 173 -9.60 -6.15 7.48
CA GLY A 173 -9.75 -5.14 8.53
C GLY A 173 -9.77 -3.69 8.03
N THR A 174 -9.57 -3.45 6.74
CA THR A 174 -9.91 -2.19 6.08
C THR A 174 -10.94 -2.43 4.99
N ASP A 175 -11.89 -1.51 4.82
CA ASP A 175 -12.88 -1.60 3.74
C ASP A 175 -12.25 -1.29 2.37
N MET A 176 -11.23 -0.43 2.35
CA MET A 176 -10.53 0.02 1.15
C MET A 176 -9.03 0.16 1.38
N THR A 177 -8.24 -0.20 0.37
CA THR A 177 -6.79 0.04 0.34
C THR A 177 -6.43 1.21 -0.58
N ILE A 178 -5.34 1.92 -0.25
CA ILE A 178 -4.86 3.06 -1.04
C ILE A 178 -4.39 2.55 -2.40
N GLY A 179 -5.09 2.93 -3.45
CA GLY A 179 -4.77 2.61 -4.84
C GLY A 179 -5.82 1.78 -5.57
N THR A 180 -6.71 1.10 -4.85
CA THR A 180 -7.77 0.25 -5.45
C THR A 180 -8.67 1.04 -6.40
N ASP A 181 -9.19 2.19 -5.96
CA ASP A 181 -10.07 3.03 -6.81
C ASP A 181 -9.35 3.55 -8.06
N SER A 182 -8.07 3.93 -7.92
CA SER A 182 -7.26 4.37 -9.06
C SER A 182 -7.00 3.23 -10.06
N ALA A 183 -6.77 2.01 -9.56
CA ALA A 183 -6.62 0.83 -10.40
C ALA A 183 -7.92 0.48 -11.12
N LEU A 184 -9.05 0.50 -10.41
CA LEU A 184 -10.38 0.34 -11.02
C LEU A 184 -10.62 1.37 -12.12
N HIS A 185 -10.30 2.64 -11.89
CA HIS A 185 -10.39 3.67 -12.92
C HIS A 185 -9.61 3.30 -14.20
N ARG A 186 -8.41 2.73 -14.07
CA ARG A 186 -7.62 2.28 -15.25
C ARG A 186 -8.25 1.08 -15.94
N ILE A 187 -8.82 0.15 -15.17
CA ILE A 187 -9.53 -1.02 -15.73
C ILE A 187 -10.75 -0.55 -16.54
N ILE A 188 -11.54 0.37 -15.99
CA ILE A 188 -12.74 0.88 -16.66
C ILE A 188 -12.40 1.69 -17.90
N GLU A 189 -11.38 2.54 -17.86
CA GLU A 189 -10.92 3.23 -19.08
C GLU A 189 -10.50 2.24 -20.19
N ALA A 190 -9.85 1.13 -19.84
CA ALA A 190 -9.47 0.10 -20.80
C ALA A 190 -10.69 -0.65 -21.35
N ILE A 191 -11.67 -0.97 -20.50
CA ILE A 191 -12.95 -1.56 -20.89
C ILE A 191 -13.65 -0.63 -21.88
N ASP A 192 -13.87 0.64 -21.53
CA ASP A 192 -14.58 1.63 -22.36
C ASP A 192 -13.91 1.83 -23.72
N ALA A 193 -12.57 1.82 -23.77
CA ALA A 193 -11.82 1.92 -25.02
C ALA A 193 -12.09 0.72 -25.96
N ILE A 194 -12.30 -0.48 -25.41
CA ILE A 194 -12.50 -1.72 -26.16
C ILE A 194 -13.98 -1.94 -26.53
N VAL A 195 -14.93 -1.44 -25.72
CA VAL A 195 -16.38 -1.58 -25.95
C VAL A 195 -16.77 -1.21 -27.38
N SER A 196 -16.29 -0.06 -27.89
CA SER A 196 -16.66 0.45 -29.22
C SER A 196 -16.30 -0.50 -30.37
N THR A 197 -15.16 -1.18 -30.29
CA THR A 197 -14.72 -2.16 -31.30
C THR A 197 -15.42 -3.51 -31.11
N ALA A 198 -15.71 -3.90 -29.87
CA ALA A 198 -16.46 -5.10 -29.55
C ALA A 198 -17.87 -5.08 -30.18
N TYR A 199 -18.56 -3.94 -30.08
CA TYR A 199 -19.87 -3.75 -30.71
C TYR A 199 -19.80 -3.76 -32.24
N SER A 200 -18.85 -3.02 -32.82
CA SER A 200 -18.78 -2.84 -34.28
C SER A 200 -18.51 -4.15 -35.03
N HIS A 201 -17.75 -5.07 -34.41
CA HIS A 201 -17.37 -6.35 -35.02
C HIS A 201 -17.98 -7.57 -34.34
N GLN A 202 -18.93 -7.38 -33.41
CA GLN A 202 -19.59 -8.48 -32.69
C GLN A 202 -18.58 -9.44 -32.04
N ARG A 203 -17.55 -8.89 -31.40
CA ARG A 203 -16.46 -9.67 -30.77
C ARG A 203 -16.73 -9.85 -29.27
N THR A 204 -16.33 -11.00 -28.75
CA THR A 204 -16.18 -11.24 -27.32
C THR A 204 -14.73 -10.94 -26.94
N PHE A 205 -14.55 -10.13 -25.90
CA PHE A 205 -13.25 -9.88 -25.30
C PHE A 205 -13.18 -10.60 -23.96
N ILE A 206 -11.97 -11.00 -23.58
CA ILE A 206 -11.65 -11.53 -22.25
C ILE A 206 -10.64 -10.56 -21.65
N MET A 207 -10.98 -9.99 -20.49
CA MET A 207 -10.11 -9.05 -19.79
C MET A 207 -9.49 -9.68 -18.54
N GLU A 208 -8.17 -9.88 -18.57
CA GLU A 208 -7.42 -10.27 -17.38
C GLU A 208 -7.05 -9.01 -16.57
N VAL A 209 -7.44 -8.98 -15.30
CA VAL A 209 -7.13 -7.88 -14.37
C VAL A 209 -6.23 -8.37 -13.23
N MET A 210 -5.51 -7.42 -12.62
CA MET A 210 -4.72 -7.69 -11.41
C MET A 210 -5.63 -8.02 -10.22
N GLY A 211 -5.03 -8.52 -9.13
CA GLY A 211 -5.75 -8.97 -7.94
C GLY A 211 -4.99 -10.05 -7.15
N ARG A 212 -3.98 -10.70 -7.76
CA ARG A 212 -3.20 -11.80 -7.19
C ARG A 212 -4.09 -12.97 -6.73
N HIS A 213 -4.49 -12.97 -5.46
CA HIS A 213 -5.36 -13.97 -4.85
C HIS A 213 -6.67 -13.37 -4.33
N CYS A 214 -6.93 -12.12 -4.68
CA CYS A 214 -8.15 -11.39 -4.38
C CYS A 214 -8.87 -10.99 -5.67
N GLY A 215 -10.15 -11.31 -5.76
CA GLY A 215 -11.03 -11.02 -6.88
C GLY A 215 -11.71 -9.66 -6.79
N TYR A 216 -11.41 -8.82 -5.79
CA TYR A 216 -12.11 -7.53 -5.58
C TYR A 216 -12.10 -6.66 -6.84
N LEU A 217 -10.93 -6.47 -7.46
CA LEU A 217 -10.81 -5.68 -8.70
C LEU A 217 -11.63 -6.29 -9.84
N GLY A 218 -11.56 -7.61 -10.03
CA GLY A 218 -12.32 -8.33 -11.06
C GLY A 218 -13.82 -8.24 -10.85
N LEU A 219 -14.29 -8.43 -9.62
CA LEU A 219 -15.70 -8.37 -9.26
C LEU A 219 -16.27 -6.96 -9.46
N VAL A 220 -15.59 -5.93 -8.94
CA VAL A 220 -16.07 -4.55 -9.05
C VAL A 220 -16.01 -4.10 -10.51
N ALA A 221 -14.92 -4.39 -11.23
CA ALA A 221 -14.81 -4.08 -12.65
C ALA A 221 -15.90 -4.76 -13.49
N ALA A 222 -16.18 -6.05 -13.22
CA ALA A 222 -17.26 -6.78 -13.87
C ALA A 222 -18.64 -6.14 -13.60
N LEU A 223 -18.89 -5.71 -12.36
CA LEU A 223 -20.14 -5.04 -12.01
C LEU A 223 -20.29 -3.70 -12.73
N THR A 224 -19.24 -2.88 -12.75
CA THR A 224 -19.27 -1.54 -13.36
C THR A 224 -19.18 -1.56 -14.88
N GLY A 225 -18.49 -2.55 -15.45
CA GLY A 225 -18.33 -2.75 -16.90
C GLY A 225 -19.41 -3.63 -17.53
N GLU A 226 -20.43 -4.03 -16.74
CA GLU A 226 -21.53 -4.92 -17.17
C GLU A 226 -21.04 -6.21 -17.83
N ALA A 227 -20.08 -6.89 -17.19
CA ALA A 227 -19.60 -8.16 -17.69
C ALA A 227 -20.68 -9.26 -17.63
N ASP A 228 -20.80 -9.99 -18.72
CA ASP A 228 -21.62 -11.19 -18.88
C ASP A 228 -21.19 -12.29 -17.90
N TYR A 229 -19.89 -12.39 -17.65
CA TYR A 229 -19.26 -13.38 -16.77
C TYR A 229 -18.02 -12.82 -16.08
N VAL A 230 -17.65 -13.39 -14.93
CA VAL A 230 -16.43 -13.02 -14.18
C VAL A 230 -15.85 -14.24 -13.51
N PHE A 231 -14.52 -14.33 -13.45
CA PHE A 231 -13.80 -15.34 -12.69
C PHE A 231 -13.08 -14.68 -11.52
N ILE A 232 -13.39 -15.13 -10.30
CA ILE A 232 -12.73 -14.67 -9.08
C ILE A 232 -12.29 -15.86 -8.21
N PRO A 233 -11.14 -15.76 -7.53
CA PRO A 233 -10.63 -16.86 -6.70
C PRO A 233 -11.53 -17.16 -5.49
N GLU A 234 -12.24 -16.18 -4.96
CA GLU A 234 -13.16 -16.34 -3.82
C GLU A 234 -14.43 -17.12 -4.18
N TRP A 235 -14.80 -17.13 -5.47
CA TRP A 235 -15.91 -17.91 -5.99
C TRP A 235 -15.47 -18.69 -7.24
N PRO A 236 -14.78 -19.84 -7.04
CA PRO A 236 -14.30 -20.65 -8.15
C PRO A 236 -15.43 -21.10 -9.08
N ALA A 237 -15.12 -21.18 -10.37
CA ALA A 237 -16.09 -21.58 -11.39
C ALA A 237 -16.51 -23.05 -11.23
N ASP A 238 -17.80 -23.32 -11.47
CA ASP A 238 -18.36 -24.68 -11.52
C ASP A 238 -17.68 -25.52 -12.62
N PRO A 239 -17.50 -26.85 -12.47
CA PRO A 239 -16.94 -27.69 -13.53
C PRO A 239 -17.60 -27.54 -14.91
N HIS A 240 -18.89 -27.18 -14.96
CA HIS A 240 -19.65 -26.95 -16.20
C HIS A 240 -19.74 -25.46 -16.59
N TRP A 241 -18.82 -24.63 -16.09
CA TRP A 241 -18.72 -23.22 -16.49
C TRP A 241 -18.58 -23.02 -18.02
N PRO A 242 -17.92 -23.89 -18.81
CA PRO A 242 -17.81 -23.68 -20.25
C PRO A 242 -19.18 -23.71 -20.94
N GLU A 243 -20.04 -24.66 -20.59
CA GLU A 243 -21.38 -24.77 -21.12
C GLU A 243 -22.25 -23.60 -20.68
N LEU A 244 -22.14 -23.21 -19.40
CA LEU A 244 -22.89 -22.08 -18.84
C LEU A 244 -22.51 -20.76 -19.52
N LEU A 245 -21.21 -20.52 -19.70
CA LEU A 245 -20.68 -19.35 -20.38
C LEU A 245 -21.14 -19.30 -21.84
N CYS A 246 -20.97 -20.40 -22.58
CA CYS A 246 -21.40 -20.48 -23.97
C CYS A 246 -22.91 -20.22 -24.11
N LYS A 247 -23.71 -20.81 -23.22
CA LYS A 247 -25.16 -20.59 -23.18
C LYS A 247 -25.50 -19.12 -22.95
N LYS A 248 -24.83 -18.46 -22.00
CA LYS A 248 -25.09 -17.05 -21.67
C LYS A 248 -24.67 -16.11 -22.80
N ILE A 249 -23.49 -16.34 -23.39
CA ILE A 249 -23.03 -15.58 -24.56
C ILE A 249 -24.02 -15.72 -25.73
N LEU A 250 -24.47 -16.95 -26.04
CA LEU A 250 -25.46 -17.19 -27.10
C LEU A 250 -26.78 -16.48 -26.85
N GLN A 251 -27.27 -16.46 -25.60
CA GLN A 251 -28.47 -15.70 -25.22
C GLN A 251 -28.29 -14.20 -25.45
N VAL A 252 -27.13 -13.65 -25.12
CA VAL A 252 -26.82 -12.23 -25.33
C VAL A 252 -26.76 -11.89 -26.83
N PHE A 253 -26.12 -12.73 -27.66
CA PHE A 253 -26.13 -12.56 -29.11
C PHE A 253 -27.55 -12.60 -29.70
N GLN A 254 -28.40 -13.51 -29.24
CA GLN A 254 -29.80 -13.60 -29.67
C GLN A 254 -30.62 -12.38 -29.22
N ALA A 255 -30.40 -11.89 -28.00
CA ALA A 255 -31.07 -10.70 -27.48
C ALA A 255 -30.68 -9.42 -28.24
N LYS A 256 -29.41 -9.27 -28.65
CA LYS A 256 -28.95 -8.13 -29.47
C LYS A 256 -29.58 -8.08 -30.87
N ILE A 257 -29.98 -9.22 -31.42
CA ILE A 257 -30.71 -9.27 -32.71
C ILE A 257 -32.14 -8.73 -32.55
N LEU A 258 -32.71 -8.76 -31.35
CA LEU A 258 -34.08 -8.32 -31.03
C LEU A 258 -34.14 -6.91 -30.42
N HIS A 259 -33.10 -6.43 -29.72
CA HIS A 259 -33.05 -5.11 -29.10
C HIS A 259 -31.66 -4.45 -29.25
N TYR A 260 -31.64 -3.23 -29.80
CA TYR A 260 -30.45 -2.45 -30.18
C TYR A 260 -29.59 -1.88 -29.02
N TYR A 261 -29.71 -2.39 -27.78
CA TYR A 261 -29.07 -1.79 -26.60
C TYR A 261 -28.69 -2.87 -25.56
N GLY A 262 -27.44 -3.35 -25.55
CA GLY A 262 -26.93 -4.22 -24.50
C GLY A 262 -25.45 -4.60 -24.69
N THR A 263 -24.64 -4.35 -23.66
CA THR A 263 -23.18 -4.54 -23.58
C THR A 263 -22.84 -6.01 -23.43
N ALA A 264 -21.72 -6.47 -24.02
CA ALA A 264 -21.21 -7.82 -23.82
C ALA A 264 -19.73 -7.74 -23.42
N PHE A 265 -19.39 -8.33 -22.29
CA PHE A 265 -18.05 -8.42 -21.71
C PHE A 265 -17.87 -9.81 -21.09
N CYS A 266 -16.81 -10.55 -21.42
CA CYS A 266 -16.42 -11.74 -20.67
C CYS A 266 -15.09 -11.50 -19.94
#